data_AF-A0A944D5I7-F1
#
_entry.id   AF-A0A944D5I7-F1
#
_cell.length_a   1.000
_cell.length_b   1.000
_cell.length_c   1.000
_cell.angle_alpha   90.00
_cell.angle_beta   90.00
_cell.angle_gamma   90.00
#
_symmetry.space_group_name_H-M   'P 1'
#
loop_
_entity.id
_entity.type
_entity.pdbx_description
1 polymer ?
#
loop_
_entity_poly.entity_id
_entity_poly.type
_entity_poly.pdbx_seq_one_letter_code
_entity_poly.pdbx_strand_id
1 'polypeptide(L)'
;MKKYFDIYPNVFIPSIILILAFVITAIFGGPGVLEFFNRAATAITTSTGWLFIIGVNFFVVVCIWLAFSKYGKIKLGGKGAKPDFKLFSWFSMLFSAGMGIGLLYFSVSEPITHFSTHPLPTATVADQAIQALNFTYLHYGLHAWGIYCIVGLALAYFAFNKNLPFSLRS
;
A
#
# COMPACT_ATOMS: atom_id res chain seq x y z
N MET A 1 -23.96 16.73 -25.10
CA MET A 1 -23.26 15.43 -25.11
C MET A 1 -22.02 15.55 -24.25
N LYS A 2 -21.98 14.93 -23.06
CA LYS A 2 -20.77 14.88 -22.23
C LYS A 2 -19.78 13.93 -22.92
N LYS A 3 -18.59 14.42 -23.30
CA LYS A 3 -17.51 13.57 -23.83
C LYS A 3 -17.20 12.50 -22.78
N TYR A 4 -17.22 11.24 -23.18
CA TYR A 4 -16.94 10.08 -22.32
C TYR A 4 -15.49 10.00 -21.80
N PHE A 5 -14.63 10.94 -22.19
CA PHE A 5 -13.24 11.07 -21.72
C PHE A 5 -12.99 12.51 -21.26
N ASP A 6 -12.97 12.71 -19.94
CA ASP A 6 -12.53 13.94 -19.31
C ASP A 6 -11.05 13.76 -18.91
N ILE A 7 -10.15 14.19 -19.79
CA ILE A 7 -8.70 14.12 -19.56
C ILE A 7 -8.27 15.45 -18.95
N TYR A 8 -7.68 15.39 -17.75
CA TYR A 8 -7.05 16.54 -17.10
C TYR A 8 -5.63 16.74 -17.67
N PRO A 9 -5.42 17.66 -18.63
CA PRO A 9 -4.16 17.69 -19.41
C PRO A 9 -2.95 18.01 -18.54
N ASN A 10 -3.14 18.85 -17.51
CA ASN A 10 -2.11 19.27 -16.56
C ASN A 10 -1.58 18.11 -15.70
N VAL A 11 -2.31 17.00 -15.58
CA VAL A 11 -1.86 15.80 -14.85
C VAL A 11 -1.46 14.71 -15.84
N PHE A 12 -2.25 14.52 -16.89
CA PHE A 12 -2.06 13.45 -17.86
C PHE A 12 -0.76 13.59 -18.65
N ILE A 13 -0.48 14.79 -19.19
CA ILE A 13 0.67 15.01 -20.08
C ILE A 13 2.00 14.85 -19.31
N PRO A 14 2.23 15.46 -18.14
CA PRO A 14 3.47 15.24 -17.39
C PRO A 14 3.64 13.77 -16.98
N SER A 15 2.55 13.12 -16.55
CA SER A 15 2.59 11.71 -16.12
C SER A 15 3.01 10.78 -17.27
N ILE A 16 2.40 10.93 -18.46
CA ILE A 16 2.73 10.05 -19.59
C ILE A 16 4.14 10.30 -20.13
N ILE A 17 4.60 11.55 -20.13
CA ILE A 17 5.99 11.88 -20.51
C ILE A 17 6.97 11.22 -19.54
N LEU A 18 6.73 11.33 -18.22
CA LEU A 18 7.59 10.71 -17.21
C LEU A 18 7.60 9.19 -17.32
N ILE A 19 6.44 8.57 -17.53
CA ILE A 19 6.32 7.11 -17.69
C ILE A 19 7.08 6.66 -18.94
N LEU A 20 6.86 7.31 -20.09
CA LEU A 20 7.54 6.94 -21.33
C LEU A 20 9.05 7.16 -21.23
N ALA A 21 9.50 8.27 -20.64
CA ALA A 21 10.91 8.53 -20.41
C ALA A 21 11.55 7.45 -19.53
N PHE A 22 10.88 7.04 -18.45
CA PHE A 22 11.34 5.94 -17.60
C PHE A 22 11.43 4.62 -18.38
N VAL A 23 10.39 4.24 -19.13
CA VAL A 23 10.34 2.99 -19.89
C VAL A 23 11.44 2.95 -20.97
N ILE A 24 11.61 4.02 -21.74
CA ILE A 24 12.64 4.11 -22.77
C ILE A 24 14.03 4.00 -22.13
N THR A 25 14.27 4.69 -21.01
CA THR A 25 15.56 4.62 -20.30
C THR A 25 15.81 3.23 -19.76
N ALA A 26 14.80 2.53 -19.23
CA ALA A 26 14.94 1.18 -18.71
C ALA A 26 15.24 0.15 -19.82
N ILE A 27 14.62 0.29 -20.99
CA ILE A 27 14.81 -0.65 -22.12
C ILE A 27 16.18 -0.44 -22.79
N PHE A 28 16.57 0.81 -23.05
CA PHE A 28 17.74 1.13 -23.86
C PHE A 28 18.99 1.54 -23.05
N GLY A 29 18.85 1.73 -21.73
CA GLY A 29 19.91 2.28 -20.88
C GLY A 29 21.05 1.32 -20.55
N GLY A 30 20.88 0.02 -20.76
CA GLY A 30 21.91 -0.99 -20.50
C GLY A 30 22.33 -1.10 -19.02
N PRO A 31 23.53 -1.68 -18.74
CA PRO A 31 23.96 -1.97 -17.37
C PRO A 31 24.14 -0.75 -16.47
N GLY A 32 24.55 0.40 -17.01
CA GLY A 32 24.77 1.62 -16.23
C GLY A 32 23.49 2.18 -15.61
N VAL A 33 22.34 2.03 -16.29
CA VAL A 33 21.04 2.44 -15.75
C VAL A 33 20.60 1.52 -14.60
N LEU A 34 20.84 0.21 -14.71
CA LEU A 34 20.58 -0.72 -13.61
C LEU A 34 21.43 -0.39 -12.38
N GLU A 35 22.72 -0.12 -12.56
CA GLU A 35 23.61 0.27 -11.47
C GLU A 35 23.15 1.59 -10.81
N PHE A 36 22.76 2.58 -11.62
CA PHE A 36 22.21 3.83 -11.12
C PHE A 36 20.97 3.61 -10.25
N PHE A 37 19.99 2.83 -10.73
CA PHE A 37 18.77 2.56 -9.96
C PHE A 37 19.05 1.78 -8.67
N ASN A 38 19.96 0.81 -8.69
CA ASN A 38 20.36 0.08 -7.48
C ASN A 38 21.02 1.02 -6.48
N ARG A 39 21.97 1.86 -6.90
CA ARG A 39 22.61 2.87 -6.04
C ARG A 39 21.58 3.83 -5.45
N ALA A 40 20.64 4.31 -6.26
CA ALA A 40 19.57 5.20 -5.79
C ALA A 40 18.66 4.51 -4.76
N ALA A 41 18.23 3.27 -5.03
CA ALA A 41 17.39 2.49 -4.12
C ALA A 41 18.11 2.23 -2.78
N THR A 42 19.38 1.83 -2.81
CA THR A 42 20.19 1.63 -1.60
C THR A 42 20.39 2.94 -0.83
N ALA A 43 20.66 4.05 -1.52
CA ALA A 43 20.81 5.35 -0.87
C ALA A 43 19.52 5.79 -0.16
N ILE A 44 18.38 5.70 -0.85
CA ILE A 44 17.07 6.06 -0.27
C ILE A 44 16.76 5.15 0.93
N THR A 45 16.87 3.83 0.78
CA THR A 45 16.51 2.88 1.85
C THR A 45 17.43 3.02 3.07
N THR A 46 18.72 3.28 2.86
CA THR A 46 19.70 3.42 3.94
C THR A 46 19.53 4.75 4.67
N SER A 47 19.31 5.85 3.95
CA SER A 47 19.19 7.18 4.57
C SER A 47 17.81 7.47 5.16
N THR A 48 16.74 6.94 4.53
CA THR A 48 15.35 7.27 4.89
C THR A 48 14.52 6.08 5.39
N GLY A 49 15.11 4.89 5.53
CA GLY A 49 14.42 3.69 6.00
C GLY A 49 13.69 3.87 7.35
N TRP A 50 14.28 4.63 8.27
CA TRP A 50 13.66 4.97 9.55
C TRP A 50 12.34 5.72 9.40
N LEU A 51 12.22 6.60 8.39
CA LEU A 51 11.01 7.37 8.11
C LEU A 51 9.89 6.46 7.62
N PHE A 52 10.22 5.47 6.79
CA PHE A 52 9.25 4.45 6.36
C PHE A 52 8.76 3.62 7.55
N ILE A 53 9.66 3.16 8.42
CA ILE A 53 9.30 2.37 9.60
C ILE A 53 8.36 3.17 10.52
N ILE A 54 8.71 4.42 10.84
CA ILE A 54 7.86 5.27 11.69
C ILE A 54 6.53 5.57 10.99
N GLY A 55 6.55 5.90 9.70
CA GLY A 55 5.35 6.24 8.94
C GLY A 55 4.32 5.10 8.89
N VAL A 56 4.76 3.87 8.60
CA VAL A 56 3.85 2.73 8.54
C VAL A 56 3.30 2.38 9.93
N ASN A 57 4.13 2.42 10.98
CA ASN A 57 3.64 2.21 12.34
C ASN A 57 2.67 3.31 12.78
N PHE A 58 2.93 4.57 12.41
CA PHE A 58 2.02 5.68 12.64
C PHE A 58 0.65 5.44 12.01
N PHE A 59 0.58 4.96 10.77
CA PHE A 59 -0.70 4.65 10.12
C PHE A 59 -1.48 3.55 10.83
N VAL A 60 -0.81 2.52 11.34
CA VAL A 60 -1.46 1.47 12.15
C VAL A 60 -2.03 2.07 13.43
N VAL A 61 -1.25 2.87 14.16
CA VAL A 61 -1.70 3.55 15.38
C VAL A 61 -2.90 4.46 15.10
N VAL A 62 -2.86 5.24 14.01
CA VAL A 62 -3.98 6.11 13.61
C VAL A 62 -5.23 5.28 13.28
N CYS A 63 -5.09 4.15 12.57
CA CYS A 63 -6.22 3.26 12.29
C CYS A 63 -6.87 2.74 13.58
N ILE A 64 -6.05 2.26 14.53
CA ILE A 64 -6.53 1.77 15.83
C ILE A 64 -7.21 2.90 16.60
N TRP A 65 -6.57 4.07 16.67
CA TRP A 65 -7.15 5.23 17.35
C TRP A 65 -8.48 5.66 16.71
N LEU A 66 -8.58 5.72 15.38
CA LEU A 66 -9.83 6.03 14.70
C LEU A 66 -10.92 5.01 15.02
N ALA A 67 -10.60 3.72 15.01
CA ALA A 67 -11.54 2.64 15.29
C ALA A 67 -12.14 2.71 16.71
N PHE A 68 -11.31 2.99 17.73
CA PHE A 68 -11.75 3.02 19.13
C PHE A 68 -12.15 4.41 19.65
N SER A 69 -11.83 5.48 18.93
CA SER A 69 -12.22 6.84 19.30
C SER A 69 -13.68 7.15 18.95
N LYS A 70 -14.13 8.36 19.33
CA LYS A 70 -15.43 8.91 18.93
C LYS A 70 -15.62 8.98 17.41
N TYR A 71 -14.54 9.02 16.64
CA TYR A 71 -14.59 9.14 15.18
C TYR A 71 -15.00 7.83 14.49
N GLY A 72 -14.74 6.67 15.09
CA GLY A 72 -15.18 5.37 14.57
C GLY A 72 -16.71 5.21 14.52
N LYS A 73 -17.47 6.07 15.21
CA LYS A 73 -18.94 6.11 15.17
C LYS A 73 -19.48 6.90 13.97
N ILE A 74 -18.63 7.61 13.24
CA ILE A 74 -19.04 8.41 12.08
C ILE A 74 -19.33 7.47 10.91
N LYS A 75 -20.55 7.53 10.39
CA LYS A 75 -20.93 6.81 9.17
C LYS A 75 -20.41 7.53 7.94
N LEU A 76 -19.76 6.78 7.05
CA LEU A 76 -19.36 7.24 5.73
C LEU A 76 -20.62 7.37 4.86
N GLY A 77 -20.87 8.56 4.30
CA GLY A 77 -22.12 8.90 3.60
C GLY A 77 -23.17 9.66 4.45
N GLY A 78 -22.85 10.02 5.70
CA GLY A 78 -23.70 10.86 6.55
C GLY A 78 -24.57 10.10 7.56
N LYS A 79 -25.34 10.83 8.38
CA LYS A 79 -26.03 10.29 9.57
C LYS A 79 -27.04 9.16 9.25
N GLY A 80 -27.69 9.25 8.09
CA GLY A 80 -28.71 8.30 7.63
C GLY A 80 -28.17 7.19 6.71
N ALA A 81 -26.87 7.17 6.42
CA ALA A 81 -26.31 6.21 5.48
C ALA A 81 -26.52 4.76 5.95
N LYS A 82 -26.86 3.90 4.99
CA LYS A 82 -26.95 2.46 5.13
C LYS A 82 -25.92 1.82 4.19
N PRO A 83 -25.29 0.69 4.56
CA PRO A 83 -24.37 0.00 3.67
C PRO A 83 -25.08 -0.45 2.39
N ASP A 84 -24.48 -0.17 1.24
CA ASP A 84 -24.98 -0.63 -0.07
C ASP A 84 -24.81 -2.14 -0.25
N PHE A 85 -23.81 -2.72 0.42
CA PHE A 85 -23.48 -4.13 0.36
C PHE A 85 -23.67 -4.80 1.71
N LYS A 86 -24.12 -6.06 1.68
CA LYS A 86 -24.13 -6.92 2.88
C LYS A 86 -22.70 -7.17 3.34
N LEU A 87 -22.52 -7.39 4.64
CA LEU A 87 -21.20 -7.56 5.27
C LEU A 87 -20.35 -8.65 4.58
N PHE A 88 -20.95 -9.81 4.26
CA PHE A 88 -20.26 -10.89 3.57
C PHE A 88 -19.76 -10.46 2.17
N SER A 89 -20.63 -9.84 1.38
CA SER A 89 -20.26 -9.34 0.04
C SER A 89 -19.17 -8.27 0.11
N TRP A 90 -19.28 -7.34 1.06
CA TRP A 90 -18.27 -6.30 1.29
C TRP A 90 -16.90 -6.90 1.68
N PHE A 91 -16.91 -7.86 2.59
CA PHE A 91 -15.68 -8.54 3.01
C PHE A 91 -15.04 -9.32 1.85
N SER A 92 -15.83 -10.03 1.05
CA SER A 92 -15.34 -10.72 -0.15
C SER A 92 -14.72 -9.77 -1.18
N MET A 93 -15.28 -8.56 -1.35
CA MET A 93 -14.69 -7.55 -2.24
C MET A 93 -13.31 -7.09 -1.76
N LEU A 94 -13.06 -7.01 -0.45
CA LEU A 94 -11.73 -6.67 0.08
C LEU A 94 -10.68 -7.72 -0.29
N PHE A 95 -11.01 -9.01 -0.20
CA PHE A 95 -10.11 -10.08 -0.62
C PHE A 95 -9.87 -10.09 -2.12
N SER A 96 -10.91 -9.84 -2.92
CA SER A 96 -10.79 -9.74 -4.37
C SER A 96 -9.90 -8.57 -4.81
N ALA A 97 -10.00 -7.43 -4.14
CA ALA A 97 -9.20 -6.23 -4.45
C ALA A 97 -7.76 -6.30 -3.93
N GLY A 98 -7.54 -6.90 -2.75
CA GLY A 98 -6.24 -6.87 -2.06
C GLY A 98 -5.31 -8.04 -2.35
N MET A 99 -5.84 -9.22 -2.69
CA MET A 99 -5.03 -10.44 -2.83
C MET A 99 -4.52 -10.59 -4.28
N GLY A 100 -3.54 -9.75 -4.65
CA GLY A 100 -2.96 -9.73 -5.99
C GLY A 100 -1.89 -10.79 -6.25
N ILE A 101 -1.20 -10.65 -7.40
CA ILE A 101 -0.06 -11.51 -7.80
C ILE A 101 1.07 -11.55 -6.79
N GLY A 102 1.23 -10.49 -5.98
CA GLY A 102 2.22 -10.42 -4.91
C GLY A 102 2.08 -11.57 -3.92
N LEU A 103 0.86 -11.95 -3.53
CA LEU A 103 0.65 -13.10 -2.65
C LEU A 103 0.96 -14.43 -3.34
N LEU A 104 0.64 -14.59 -4.62
CA LEU A 104 0.96 -15.82 -5.35
C LEU A 104 2.47 -16.09 -5.41
N TYR A 105 3.27 -15.03 -5.54
CA TYR A 105 4.73 -15.14 -5.61
C TYR A 105 5.39 -15.14 -4.22
N PHE A 106 5.11 -14.11 -3.41
CA PHE A 106 5.80 -13.88 -2.15
C PHE A 106 5.27 -14.69 -0.98
N SER A 107 4.08 -15.31 -1.06
CA SER A 107 3.62 -16.24 0.00
C SER A 107 4.54 -17.44 0.18
N VAL A 108 5.27 -17.82 -0.87
CA VAL A 108 6.26 -18.91 -0.84
C VAL A 108 7.67 -18.35 -0.84
N SER A 109 7.98 -17.42 -1.74
CA SER A 109 9.34 -16.92 -1.92
C SER A 109 9.89 -16.21 -0.68
N GLU A 110 9.07 -15.39 -0.02
CA GLU A 110 9.54 -14.56 1.08
C GLU A 110 9.86 -15.35 2.37
N PRO A 111 8.97 -16.23 2.88
CA PRO A 111 9.32 -17.02 4.06
C PRO A 111 10.49 -17.97 3.82
N ILE A 112 10.65 -18.53 2.61
CA ILE A 112 11.82 -19.35 2.26
C ILE A 112 13.10 -18.51 2.28
N THR A 113 13.04 -17.29 1.77
CA THR A 113 14.19 -16.37 1.77
C THR A 113 14.56 -15.98 3.19
N HIS A 114 13.60 -15.53 3.99
CA HIS A 114 13.84 -15.17 5.40
C HIS A 114 14.32 -16.37 6.22
N PHE A 115 13.87 -17.59 5.91
CA PHE A 115 14.38 -18.80 6.56
C PHE A 115 15.82 -19.12 6.17
N SER A 116 16.24 -18.79 4.95
CA SER A 116 17.59 -19.10 4.47
C SER A 116 18.63 -18.06 4.90
N THR A 117 18.25 -16.79 4.95
CA THR A 117 19.16 -15.69 5.30
C THR A 117 19.01 -15.21 6.75
N HIS A 118 17.89 -15.50 7.42
CA HIS A 118 17.50 -15.12 8.79
C HIS A 118 17.94 -13.69 9.19
N PRO A 119 17.03 -12.69 9.11
CA PRO A 119 17.38 -11.28 9.32
C PRO A 119 18.04 -10.95 10.66
N LEU A 120 17.79 -11.75 11.70
CA LEU A 120 18.34 -11.57 13.04
C LEU A 120 18.97 -12.88 13.55
N PRO A 121 19.97 -12.82 14.46
CA PRO A 121 20.55 -14.02 15.05
C PRO A 121 19.50 -14.92 15.73
N THR A 122 19.59 -16.23 15.49
CA THR A 122 18.69 -17.26 16.03
C THR A 122 19.49 -18.44 16.59
N ALA A 123 18.98 -19.09 17.64
CA ALA A 123 19.69 -20.20 18.31
C ALA A 123 19.39 -21.57 17.67
N THR A 124 18.18 -21.78 17.17
CA THR A 124 17.76 -23.08 16.60
C THR A 124 17.12 -22.92 15.22
N VAL A 125 17.07 -24.03 14.46
CA VAL A 125 16.35 -24.09 13.18
C VAL A 125 14.86 -23.83 13.36
N ALA A 126 14.28 -24.22 14.50
CA ALA A 126 12.90 -23.90 14.82
C ALA A 126 12.67 -22.38 14.97
N ASP A 127 13.59 -21.68 15.63
CA ASP A 127 13.52 -20.22 15.79
C ASP A 127 13.64 -19.50 14.44
N GLN A 128 14.46 -20.02 13.52
CA GLN A 128 14.58 -19.51 12.15
C GLN A 128 13.25 -19.59 11.41
N ALA A 129 12.56 -20.73 11.49
CA ALA A 129 11.26 -20.92 10.83
C ALA A 129 10.20 -19.98 11.40
N ILE A 130 10.15 -19.82 12.73
CA ILE A 130 9.22 -18.91 13.40
C ILE A 130 9.51 -17.45 13.00
N GLN A 131 10.78 -17.04 13.01
CA GLN A 131 11.19 -15.69 12.64
C GLN A 131 10.84 -15.37 11.18
N ALA A 132 11.07 -16.30 10.26
CA ALA A 132 10.76 -16.12 8.84
C ALA A 132 9.27 -15.86 8.60
N LEU A 133 8.40 -16.62 9.27
CA LEU A 133 6.96 -16.40 9.23
C LEU A 133 6.56 -15.07 9.88
N ASN A 134 7.17 -14.70 11.01
CA ASN A 134 6.88 -13.42 11.68
C ASN A 134 7.17 -12.21 10.78
N PHE A 135 8.31 -12.18 10.07
CA PHE A 135 8.60 -11.10 9.13
C PHE A 135 7.63 -11.08 7.94
N THR A 136 7.29 -12.26 7.41
CA THR A 136 6.30 -12.36 6.32
C THR A 136 4.94 -11.82 6.79
N TYR A 137 4.47 -12.21 7.97
CA TYR A 137 3.21 -11.71 8.54
C TYR A 137 3.26 -10.22 8.88
N LEU A 138 4.43 -9.69 9.25
CA LEU A 138 4.59 -8.25 9.44
C LEU A 138 4.35 -7.49 8.12
N HIS A 139 4.89 -7.97 7.00
CA HIS A 139 4.77 -7.31 5.70
C HIS A 139 3.38 -7.40 5.07
N TYR A 140 2.68 -8.54 5.21
CA TYR A 140 1.34 -8.73 4.62
C TYR A 140 0.18 -8.62 5.62
N GLY A 141 0.50 -8.33 6.89
CA GLY A 141 -0.46 -8.15 7.96
C GLY A 141 -0.92 -6.70 8.12
N LEU A 142 -1.12 -6.29 9.37
CA LEU A 142 -1.75 -5.02 9.72
C LEU A 142 -1.05 -3.78 9.14
N HIS A 143 0.26 -3.82 8.94
CA HIS A 143 1.06 -2.70 8.44
C HIS A 143 0.68 -2.31 7.01
N ALA A 144 0.56 -3.28 6.10
CA ALA A 144 0.12 -3.03 4.72
C ALA A 144 -1.35 -2.56 4.67
N TRP A 145 -2.24 -3.24 5.40
CA TRP A 145 -3.66 -2.88 5.46
C TRP A 145 -3.89 -1.52 6.11
N GLY A 146 -3.07 -1.12 7.08
CA GLY A 146 -3.14 0.18 7.74
C GLY A 146 -2.98 1.34 6.75
N ILE A 147 -2.06 1.21 5.79
CA ILE A 147 -1.87 2.21 4.73
C ILE A 147 -3.14 2.33 3.87
N TYR A 148 -3.68 1.19 3.42
CA TYR A 148 -4.90 1.16 2.61
C TYR A 148 -6.10 1.72 3.36
N CYS A 149 -6.24 1.41 4.65
CA CYS A 149 -7.31 1.92 5.50
C CYS A 149 -7.26 3.45 5.59
N ILE A 150 -6.09 4.06 5.83
CA ILE A 150 -5.98 5.52 5.92
C ILE A 150 -6.35 6.20 4.60
N VAL A 151 -5.81 5.73 3.47
CA VAL A 151 -6.11 6.31 2.15
C VAL A 151 -7.58 6.10 1.79
N GLY A 152 -8.11 4.89 2.02
CA GLY A 152 -9.51 4.56 1.76
C GLY A 152 -10.47 5.39 2.62
N LEU A 153 -10.16 5.59 3.90
CA LEU A 153 -10.94 6.43 4.81
C LEU A 153 -10.93 7.90 4.39
N ALA A 154 -9.77 8.43 4.00
CA ALA A 154 -9.65 9.80 3.52
C ALA A 154 -10.54 10.02 2.28
N LEU A 155 -10.36 9.18 1.25
CA LEU A 155 -11.15 9.26 0.02
C LEU A 155 -12.65 9.10 0.29
N ALA A 156 -13.04 8.10 1.09
CA ALA A 156 -14.44 7.84 1.39
C ALA A 156 -15.08 8.99 2.18
N TYR A 157 -14.39 9.54 3.17
CA TYR A 157 -14.91 10.65 3.96
C TYR A 157 -15.11 11.92 3.12
N PHE A 158 -14.10 12.32 2.35
CA PHE A 158 -14.22 13.54 1.54
C PHE A 158 -15.22 13.39 0.39
N ALA A 159 -15.26 12.23 -0.25
CA ALA A 159 -16.22 11.99 -1.31
C ALA A 159 -17.66 11.90 -0.77
N PHE A 160 -17.90 11.09 0.27
CA PHE A 160 -19.26 10.76 0.69
C PHE A 160 -19.82 11.64 1.80
N ASN A 161 -18.99 12.18 2.70
CA ASN A 161 -19.46 13.07 3.77
C ASN A 161 -19.30 14.55 3.43
N LYS A 162 -18.31 14.90 2.60
CA LYS A 162 -18.04 16.29 2.20
C LYS A 162 -18.50 16.61 0.77
N ASN A 163 -18.96 15.62 0.01
CA ASN A 163 -19.40 15.79 -1.39
C ASN A 163 -18.33 16.44 -2.27
N LEU A 164 -17.05 16.12 -2.00
CA LEU A 164 -15.93 16.57 -2.83
C LEU A 164 -15.68 15.56 -3.96
N PRO A 165 -15.00 15.97 -5.05
CA PRO A 165 -14.61 15.05 -6.11
C PRO A 165 -13.82 13.85 -5.57
N PHE A 166 -14.06 12.66 -6.11
CA PHE A 166 -13.31 11.45 -5.75
C PHE A 166 -11.88 11.52 -6.33
N SER A 167 -11.00 12.24 -5.63
CA SER A 167 -9.63 12.52 -6.04
C SER A 167 -8.76 12.72 -4.79
N LEU A 168 -7.49 12.32 -4.86
CA LEU A 168 -6.54 12.48 -3.75
C LEU A 168 -6.23 13.94 -3.38
N ARG A 169 -6.57 14.90 -4.25
CA ARG A 169 -6.35 16.34 -4.01
C ARG A 169 -7.47 17.02 -3.20
N SER A 170 -8.62 16.37 -3.07
CA SER A 170 -9.82 16.89 -2.41
C SER A 170 -9.65 16.93 -0.89
#